data_AF-A0A849M5L1-F1
#
_entry.id   AF-A0A849M5L1-F1
#
_cell.length_a   1.000
_cell.length_b   1.000
_cell.length_c   1.000
_cell.angle_alpha   90.00
_cell.angle_beta   90.00
_cell.angle_gamma   90.00
#
_symmetry.space_group_name_H-M   'P 1'
#
loop_
_entity.id
_entity.type
_entity.pdbx_description
1 polymer ?
#
loop_
_entity_poly.entity_id
_entity_poly.type
_entity_poly.pdbx_seq_one_letter_code
_entity_poly.pdbx_strand_id
1 'polypeptide(L)'
;MEITKEVIRDLLPLYFENEVSADSRKIIESYFSKHPEFAEEAKKQNLYLESIEIKNINKEEEMVTLQKTKKLVRVRSLIMGFAIFFTMLPFSFGGVPWDNNVGTRWLFNEYPLYAISFGVVGIGLWIAYLILQKTKKMARLRPVIIGFAIFFTALPFSFGSVSWDNYDGVRWLWSHNPLFAIYLGLIGLGLWTVYYFINRRLSI
;
A
#
# COMPACT_ATOMS: atom_id res chain seq x y z
N MET A 1 -20.36 -27.24 46.20
CA MET A 1 -20.29 -26.38 45.01
C MET A 1 -19.78 -27.26 43.89
N GLU A 2 -20.61 -27.50 42.88
CA GLU A 2 -20.18 -28.29 41.71
C GLU A 2 -19.40 -27.37 40.78
N ILE A 3 -18.16 -27.74 40.49
CA ILE A 3 -17.31 -27.02 39.55
C ILE A 3 -17.71 -27.49 38.16
N THR A 4 -18.09 -26.55 37.29
CA THR A 4 -18.60 -26.88 35.97
C THR A 4 -17.47 -27.28 35.02
N LYS A 5 -17.81 -28.04 33.98
CA LYS A 5 -16.88 -28.52 32.97
C LYS A 5 -16.14 -27.37 32.27
N GLU A 6 -16.81 -26.24 32.11
CA GLU A 6 -16.30 -25.03 31.45
C GLU A 6 -15.17 -24.40 32.27
N VAL A 7 -15.35 -24.30 33.59
CA VAL A 7 -14.31 -23.78 34.49
C VAL A 7 -13.06 -24.67 34.44
N ILE A 8 -13.23 -25.99 34.41
CA ILE A 8 -12.09 -26.90 34.24
C ILE A 8 -11.42 -26.69 32.88
N ARG A 9 -12.22 -26.52 31.81
CA ARG A 9 -11.71 -26.31 30.44
C ARG A 9 -10.88 -25.03 30.32
N ASP A 10 -11.30 -23.95 30.97
CA ASP A 10 -10.58 -22.67 30.97
C ASP A 10 -9.23 -22.77 31.71
N LEU A 11 -9.13 -23.66 32.70
CA LEU A 11 -7.91 -23.89 33.48
C LEU A 11 -6.95 -24.91 32.83
N LEU A 12 -7.39 -25.67 31.81
CA LEU A 12 -6.56 -26.69 31.16
C LEU A 12 -5.25 -26.14 30.58
N PRO A 13 -5.22 -25.00 29.85
CA PRO A 13 -3.97 -24.47 29.31
C PRO A 13 -2.94 -24.21 30.41
N LEU A 14 -3.37 -23.55 31.50
CA LEU A 14 -2.51 -23.27 32.66
C LEU A 14 -2.08 -24.54 33.39
N TYR A 15 -2.92 -25.58 33.41
CA TYR A 15 -2.59 -26.86 34.01
C TYR A 15 -1.49 -27.59 33.23
N PHE A 16 -1.57 -27.61 31.90
CA PHE A 16 -0.56 -28.22 31.04
C PHE A 16 0.78 -27.46 31.05
N GLU A 17 0.75 -26.14 31.17
CA GLU A 17 1.94 -25.28 31.36
C GLU A 17 2.50 -25.30 32.81
N ASN A 18 1.90 -26.09 33.71
CA ASN A 18 2.24 -26.15 35.14
C ASN A 18 2.12 -24.84 35.93
N GLU A 19 1.43 -23.83 35.40
CA GLU A 19 1.25 -22.50 36.01
C GLU A 19 0.07 -22.39 36.99
N VAL A 20 -0.72 -23.45 37.17
CA VAL A 20 -1.81 -23.48 38.15
C VAL A 20 -1.32 -23.60 39.60
N SER A 21 -2.04 -22.97 40.53
CA SER A 21 -1.83 -23.14 41.97
C SER A 21 -2.08 -24.59 42.42
N ALA A 22 -1.46 -24.99 43.53
CA ALA A 22 -1.55 -26.36 44.05
C ALA A 22 -2.98 -26.81 44.33
N ASP A 23 -3.83 -25.90 44.81
CA ASP A 23 -5.24 -26.19 45.09
C ASP A 23 -6.06 -26.37 43.80
N SER A 24 -5.81 -25.55 42.78
CA SER A 24 -6.45 -25.68 41.46
C SER A 24 -6.04 -26.98 40.77
N ARG A 25 -4.78 -27.39 40.92
CA ARG A 25 -4.27 -28.67 40.40
C ARG A 25 -5.03 -29.86 40.98
N LYS A 26 -5.22 -29.89 42.30
CA LYS A 26 -6.00 -30.96 42.98
C LYS A 26 -7.44 -31.03 42.49
N ILE A 27 -8.06 -29.88 42.24
CA ILE A 27 -9.41 -29.80 41.70
C ILE A 27 -9.48 -30.46 40.31
N ILE A 28 -8.55 -30.11 39.41
CA ILE A 28 -8.50 -30.65 38.05
C ILE A 28 -8.24 -32.16 38.07
N GLU A 29 -7.28 -32.62 38.88
CA GLU A 29 -6.98 -34.05 39.02
C GLU A 29 -8.15 -34.86 39.59
N SER A 30 -8.87 -34.28 40.56
CA SER A 30 -10.08 -34.89 41.11
C SER A 30 -11.21 -34.99 40.08
N TYR A 31 -11.29 -34.01 39.16
CA TYR A 31 -12.24 -34.01 38.05
C TYR A 31 -11.87 -35.05 36.99
N PHE A 32 -10.59 -35.13 36.62
CA PHE A 32 -10.07 -36.15 35.70
C PHE A 32 -10.27 -37.57 36.22
N SER A 33 -10.11 -37.79 37.53
CA SER A 33 -10.34 -39.09 38.16
C SER A 33 -11.80 -39.55 38.05
N LYS A 34 -12.74 -38.59 38.04
CA LYS A 34 -14.19 -38.86 37.88
C LYS A 34 -14.63 -38.93 36.42
N HIS A 35 -13.89 -38.30 35.50
CA HIS A 35 -14.22 -38.18 34.08
C HIS A 35 -13.02 -38.55 33.20
N PRO A 36 -12.67 -39.85 33.10
CA PRO A 36 -11.48 -40.30 32.35
C PRO A 36 -11.53 -39.96 30.86
N GLU A 37 -12.71 -40.00 30.23
CA GLU A 37 -12.89 -39.62 28.82
C GLU A 37 -12.50 -38.17 28.55
N PHE A 38 -12.84 -37.26 29.48
CA PHE A 38 -12.49 -35.84 29.37
C PHE A 38 -10.99 -35.61 29.55
N ALA A 39 -10.34 -36.39 30.42
CA ALA A 39 -8.89 -36.33 30.62
C ALA A 39 -8.12 -36.76 29.36
N GLU A 40 -8.59 -37.79 28.65
CA GLU A 40 -8.00 -38.20 27.38
C GLU A 40 -8.19 -37.15 26.28
N GLU A 41 -9.39 -36.56 26.19
CA GLU A 41 -9.69 -35.50 25.22
C GLU A 41 -8.80 -34.27 25.45
N ALA A 42 -8.66 -33.85 26.70
CA ALA A 42 -7.80 -32.73 27.09
C ALA A 42 -6.33 -32.97 26.72
N LYS A 43 -5.80 -34.18 26.98
CA LYS A 43 -4.42 -34.55 26.60
C LYS A 43 -4.21 -34.57 25.09
N LYS A 44 -5.16 -35.09 24.32
CA LYS A 44 -5.11 -35.10 22.85
C LYS A 44 -5.13 -33.69 22.27
N GLN A 45 -5.95 -32.79 22.83
CA GLN A 45 -5.99 -31.38 22.44
C GLN A 45 -4.66 -30.68 22.74
N ASN A 46 -4.06 -30.93 23.90
CA ASN A 46 -2.76 -30.34 24.25
C ASN A 46 -1.64 -30.82 23.31
N LEU A 47 -1.57 -32.12 23.03
CA LEU A 47 -0.61 -32.70 22.07
C LEU A 47 -0.76 -32.09 20.67
N TYR A 48 -1.99 -31.81 20.25
CA TYR A 48 -2.24 -31.13 18.98
C TYR A 48 -1.71 -29.68 19.00
N LEU A 49 -1.92 -28.94 20.09
CA LEU A 49 -1.40 -27.58 20.24
C LEU A 49 0.13 -27.54 20.33
N GLU A 50 0.75 -28.49 21.03
CA GLU A 50 2.19 -28.65 21.12
C GLU A 50 2.81 -29.05 19.75
N SER A 51 2.07 -29.81 18.94
CA SER A 51 2.45 -30.10 17.55
C SER A 51 2.28 -28.90 16.60
N ILE A 52 1.46 -27.91 16.98
CA ILE A 52 1.51 -26.55 16.43
C ILE A 52 2.62 -25.81 17.18
N GLU A 53 3.81 -26.41 17.17
CA GLU A 53 5.03 -25.73 17.56
C GLU A 53 5.05 -24.48 16.66
N ILE A 54 4.91 -23.30 17.29
CA ILE A 54 5.09 -22.02 16.61
C ILE A 54 6.51 -22.11 16.08
N LYS A 55 6.64 -22.52 14.81
CA LYS A 55 7.90 -22.67 14.10
C LYS A 55 8.68 -21.43 14.46
N ASN A 56 9.72 -21.58 15.28
CA ASN A 56 10.46 -20.47 15.86
C ASN A 56 10.98 -19.67 14.67
N ILE A 57 10.22 -18.63 14.28
CA ILE A 57 10.47 -17.92 13.04
C ILE A 57 11.77 -17.20 13.33
N ASN A 58 12.84 -17.68 12.72
CA ASN A 58 14.14 -17.08 12.92
C ASN A 58 13.98 -15.58 12.59
N LYS A 59 14.45 -14.71 13.48
CA LYS A 59 14.41 -13.25 13.30
C LYS A 59 14.96 -12.82 11.94
N GLU A 60 15.89 -13.60 11.37
CA GLU A 60 16.34 -13.46 9.99
C GLU A 60 15.24 -13.74 8.95
N GLU A 61 14.43 -14.79 9.11
CA GLU A 61 13.30 -15.11 8.23
C GLU A 61 12.20 -14.04 8.28
N GLU A 62 11.94 -13.46 9.46
CA GLU A 62 11.04 -12.31 9.60
C GLU A 62 11.55 -11.09 8.84
N MET A 63 12.83 -10.74 9.03
CA MET A 63 13.44 -9.61 8.31
C MET A 63 13.43 -9.81 6.80
N VAL A 64 13.77 -11.00 6.31
CA VAL A 64 13.74 -11.30 4.87
C VAL A 64 12.31 -11.20 4.33
N THR A 65 11.32 -11.68 5.07
CA THR A 65 9.90 -11.60 4.68
C THR A 65 9.41 -10.15 4.65
N LEU A 66 9.80 -9.34 5.65
CA LEU A 66 9.50 -7.91 5.70
C LEU A 66 10.15 -7.14 4.55
N GLN A 67 11.42 -7.42 4.23
CA GLN A 67 12.12 -6.77 3.11
C GLN A 67 11.48 -7.11 1.75
N LYS A 68 11.15 -8.40 1.53
CA LYS A 68 10.43 -8.85 0.33
C LYS A 68 9.08 -8.14 0.20
N THR A 69 8.35 -8.02 1.31
CA THR A 69 7.05 -7.33 1.35
C THR A 69 7.20 -5.83 1.05
N LYS A 70 8.17 -5.15 1.66
CA LYS A 70 8.46 -3.73 1.38
C LYS A 70 8.80 -3.48 -0.09
N LYS A 71 9.60 -4.37 -0.71
CA LYS A 71 9.97 -4.27 -2.14
C LYS A 71 8.73 -4.42 -3.03
N LEU A 72 7.87 -5.40 -2.75
CA LEU A 72 6.62 -5.59 -3.51
C LEU A 72 5.68 -4.40 -3.39
N VAL A 73 5.54 -3.83 -2.19
CA VAL A 73 4.72 -2.62 -1.98
C VAL A 73 5.28 -1.44 -2.79
N ARG A 74 6.60 -1.24 -2.79
CA ARG A 74 7.25 -0.18 -3.57
C ARG A 74 7.01 -0.32 -5.07
N VAL A 75 7.18 -1.53 -5.62
CA VAL A 75 6.95 -1.80 -7.05
C VAL A 75 5.50 -1.55 -7.43
N ARG A 76 4.53 -1.98 -6.60
CA ARG A 76 3.11 -1.69 -6.82
C ARG A 76 2.81 -0.19 -6.83
N SER A 77 3.37 0.56 -5.89
CA SER A 77 3.22 2.03 -5.86
C SER A 77 3.80 2.71 -7.09
N LEU A 78 4.96 2.26 -7.57
CA LEU A 78 5.58 2.80 -8.78
C LEU A 78 4.72 2.53 -10.02
N ILE A 79 4.28 1.29 -10.22
CA ILE A 79 3.45 0.92 -11.38
C ILE A 79 2.15 1.71 -11.37
N MET A 80 1.53 1.89 -10.20
CA MET A 80 0.31 2.68 -10.07
C MET A 80 0.55 4.18 -10.35
N GLY A 81 1.66 4.73 -9.86
CA GLY A 81 2.05 6.11 -10.14
C GLY A 81 2.28 6.36 -11.62
N PHE A 82 2.98 5.45 -12.30
CA PHE A 82 3.14 5.51 -13.75
C PHE A 82 1.80 5.34 -14.48
N ALA A 83 0.93 4.44 -14.04
CA ALA A 83 -0.39 4.26 -14.64
C ALA A 83 -1.20 5.56 -14.60
N ILE A 84 -1.27 6.21 -13.43
CA ILE A 84 -1.92 7.53 -13.30
C ILE A 84 -1.26 8.55 -14.22
N PHE A 85 0.07 8.68 -14.14
CA PHE A 85 0.83 9.65 -14.92
C PHE A 85 0.51 9.54 -16.42
N PHE A 86 0.63 8.34 -16.99
CA PHE A 86 0.37 8.11 -18.41
C PHE A 86 -1.11 8.23 -18.80
N THR A 87 -2.05 7.95 -17.89
CA THR A 87 -3.48 8.21 -18.15
C THR A 87 -3.87 9.68 -18.06
N MET A 88 -3.21 10.48 -17.20
CA MET A 88 -3.49 11.91 -17.05
C MET A 88 -2.76 12.78 -18.09
N LEU A 89 -1.62 12.33 -18.58
CA LEU A 89 -0.79 13.07 -19.54
C LEU A 89 -1.56 13.55 -20.79
N PRO A 90 -2.37 12.71 -21.46
CA PRO A 90 -3.20 13.12 -22.60
C PRO A 90 -4.15 14.28 -22.29
N PHE A 91 -4.58 14.40 -21.03
CA PHE A 91 -5.49 15.43 -20.56
C PHE A 91 -4.77 16.69 -20.05
N SER A 92 -3.46 16.77 -20.23
CA SER A 92 -2.69 17.97 -19.90
C SER A 92 -3.07 19.11 -20.84
N PHE A 93 -3.15 20.33 -20.30
CA PHE A 93 -3.43 21.55 -21.03
C PHE A 93 -2.39 22.61 -20.66
N GLY A 94 -2.05 23.46 -21.63
CA GLY A 94 -1.05 24.52 -21.48
C GLY A 94 -1.58 25.85 -22.01
N GLY A 95 -1.07 26.94 -21.45
CA GLY A 95 -1.29 28.29 -21.98
C GLY A 95 -0.31 28.55 -23.12
N VAL A 96 -0.82 28.63 -24.35
CA VAL A 96 -0.01 28.97 -25.52
C VAL A 96 -0.38 30.39 -25.96
N PRO A 97 0.57 31.32 -26.11
CA PRO A 97 0.28 32.64 -26.67
C PRO A 97 -0.11 32.48 -28.14
N TRP A 98 -1.28 32.96 -28.51
CA TRP A 98 -1.72 33.05 -29.89
C TRP A 98 -2.22 34.46 -30.17
N ASP A 99 -1.59 35.16 -31.11
CA ASP A 99 -2.14 36.35 -31.78
C ASP A 99 -2.84 37.35 -30.82
N ASN A 100 -2.06 37.87 -29.86
CA ASN A 100 -2.47 38.80 -28.79
C ASN A 100 -3.48 38.29 -27.73
N ASN A 101 -3.89 37.02 -27.75
CA ASN A 101 -4.73 36.42 -26.71
C ASN A 101 -4.13 35.14 -26.11
N VAL A 102 -4.20 35.03 -24.78
CA VAL A 102 -3.71 33.85 -24.04
C VAL A 102 -4.87 32.87 -23.86
N GLY A 103 -4.87 31.77 -24.61
CA GLY A 103 -5.88 30.71 -24.51
C GLY A 103 -5.34 29.43 -23.89
N THR A 104 -6.21 28.65 -23.24
CA THR A 104 -5.89 27.28 -22.78
C THR A 104 -6.18 26.29 -23.89
N ARG A 105 -5.19 25.47 -24.26
CA ARG A 105 -5.35 24.37 -25.22
C ARG A 105 -4.82 23.06 -24.66
N TRP A 106 -5.37 21.95 -25.12
CA TRP A 106 -4.86 20.61 -24.84
C TRP A 106 -3.45 20.48 -25.40
N LEU A 107 -2.53 19.94 -24.60
CA LEU A 107 -1.10 19.83 -24.93
C LEU A 107 -0.86 19.00 -26.20
N PHE A 108 -1.70 17.99 -26.43
CA PHE A 108 -1.58 17.05 -27.54
C PHE A 108 -2.57 17.32 -28.68
N ASN A 109 -3.17 18.51 -28.74
CA ASN A 109 -4.16 18.83 -29.77
C ASN A 109 -3.57 18.72 -31.19
N GLU A 110 -2.33 19.14 -31.37
CA GLU A 110 -1.63 19.12 -32.66
C GLU A 110 -1.01 17.74 -32.97
N TYR A 111 -0.83 16.90 -31.95
CA TYR A 111 -0.19 15.59 -32.08
C TYR A 111 -0.99 14.50 -31.34
N PRO A 112 -2.18 14.14 -31.84
CA PRO A 112 -3.07 13.18 -31.19
C PRO A 112 -2.47 11.77 -31.07
N LEU A 113 -1.53 11.42 -31.95
CA LEU A 113 -0.80 10.14 -31.90
C LEU A 113 -0.02 9.97 -30.59
N TYR A 114 0.59 11.03 -30.05
CA TYR A 114 1.30 10.95 -28.78
C TYR A 114 0.33 10.72 -27.62
N ALA A 115 -0.82 11.41 -27.60
CA ALA A 115 -1.88 11.19 -26.61
C ALA A 115 -2.37 9.74 -26.61
N ILE A 116 -2.60 9.14 -27.79
CA ILE A 116 -3.00 7.74 -27.93
C ILE A 116 -1.89 6.82 -27.40
N SER A 117 -0.63 7.08 -27.74
CA SER A 117 0.50 6.26 -27.28
C SER A 117 0.62 6.23 -25.75
N PHE A 118 0.45 7.39 -25.08
CA PHE A 118 0.44 7.48 -23.62
C PHE A 118 -0.78 6.78 -23.02
N GLY A 119 -1.95 6.89 -23.64
CA GLY A 119 -3.15 6.16 -23.24
C GLY A 119 -2.95 4.63 -23.28
N VAL A 120 -2.36 4.10 -24.36
CA VAL A 120 -2.05 2.67 -24.51
C VAL A 120 -1.08 2.20 -23.43
N VAL A 121 -0.01 2.97 -23.15
CA VAL A 121 0.94 2.68 -22.07
C VAL A 121 0.24 2.71 -20.71
N GLY A 122 -0.62 3.70 -20.46
CA GLY A 122 -1.41 3.81 -19.24
C GLY A 122 -2.31 2.60 -19.00
N ILE A 123 -3.02 2.13 -20.04
CA ILE A 123 -3.85 0.92 -19.99
C ILE A 123 -3.00 -0.30 -19.64
N GLY A 124 -1.84 -0.47 -20.30
CA GLY A 124 -0.91 -1.58 -20.01
C GLY A 124 -0.45 -1.59 -18.54
N LEU A 125 -0.16 -0.41 -17.98
CA LEU A 125 0.24 -0.26 -16.57
C LEU A 125 -0.91 -0.53 -15.59
N TRP A 126 -2.15 -0.16 -15.93
CA TRP A 126 -3.33 -0.53 -15.15
C TRP A 126 -3.55 -2.05 -15.14
N ILE A 127 -3.40 -2.71 -16.29
CA ILE A 127 -3.49 -4.18 -16.38
C ILE A 127 -2.41 -4.82 -15.49
N ALA A 128 -1.15 -4.36 -15.59
CA ALA A 128 -0.06 -4.84 -14.74
C ALA A 128 -0.36 -4.64 -13.24
N TYR A 129 -0.91 -3.46 -12.87
CA TYR A 129 -1.32 -3.16 -11.50
C TYR A 129 -2.44 -4.09 -11.00
N LEU A 130 -3.45 -4.38 -11.82
CA LEU A 130 -4.56 -5.27 -11.46
C LEU A 130 -4.09 -6.73 -11.28
N ILE A 131 -3.16 -7.20 -12.12
CA ILE A 131 -2.53 -8.51 -11.97
C ILE A 131 -1.76 -8.58 -10.63
N LEU A 132 -1.02 -7.51 -10.29
CA LEU A 132 -0.30 -7.40 -9.03
C LEU A 132 -1.21 -7.24 -7.81
N GLN A 133 -2.45 -6.75 -7.95
CA GLN A 133 -3.41 -6.59 -6.85
C GLN A 133 -4.07 -7.90 -6.41
N LYS A 134 -4.26 -8.87 -7.33
CA LYS A 134 -4.95 -10.14 -7.01
C LYS A 134 -4.27 -10.96 -5.91
N THR A 135 -3.04 -10.60 -5.51
CA THR A 135 -2.18 -11.40 -4.64
C THR A 135 -2.17 -11.04 -3.14
N LYS A 136 -2.88 -10.01 -2.62
CA LYS A 136 -3.21 -9.86 -1.17
C LYS A 136 -3.97 -8.55 -0.83
N LYS A 137 -5.00 -8.65 0.02
CA LYS A 137 -5.79 -7.56 0.63
C LYS A 137 -4.92 -6.76 1.63
N MET A 138 -4.28 -5.65 1.23
CA MET A 138 -4.01 -4.54 2.18
C MET A 138 -3.56 -3.25 1.50
N ALA A 139 -4.12 -2.13 2.01
CA ALA A 139 -3.79 -0.72 1.79
C ALA A 139 -3.93 -0.16 0.36
N ARG A 140 -5.18 -0.12 -0.12
CA ARG A 140 -5.60 0.39 -1.45
C ARG A 140 -5.24 1.87 -1.73
N LEU A 141 -4.89 2.67 -0.72
CA LEU A 141 -4.74 4.14 -0.83
C LEU A 141 -3.29 4.66 -0.86
N ARG A 142 -2.34 3.96 -0.24
CA ARG A 142 -0.92 4.36 -0.20
C ARG A 142 -0.28 4.59 -1.59
N PRO A 143 -0.42 3.69 -2.57
CA PRO A 143 0.20 3.87 -3.88
C PRO A 143 -0.43 5.03 -4.68
N VAL A 144 -1.71 5.32 -4.44
CA VAL A 144 -2.46 6.40 -5.09
C VAL A 144 -1.89 7.76 -4.73
N ILE A 145 -1.70 8.01 -3.43
CA ILE A 145 -1.24 9.30 -2.92
C ILE A 145 0.20 9.58 -3.36
N ILE A 146 1.06 8.55 -3.38
CA ILE A 146 2.43 8.67 -3.92
C ILE A 146 2.41 9.02 -5.41
N GLY A 147 1.58 8.32 -6.20
CA GLY A 147 1.45 8.58 -7.63
C GLY A 147 1.05 10.03 -7.93
N PHE A 148 0.05 10.54 -7.22
CA PHE A 148 -0.37 11.94 -7.33
C PHE A 148 0.70 12.92 -6.84
N ALA A 149 1.37 12.64 -5.72
CA ALA A 149 2.44 13.50 -5.21
C ALA A 149 3.58 13.64 -6.23
N ILE A 150 4.03 12.52 -6.80
CA ILE A 150 5.07 12.52 -7.85
C ILE A 150 4.60 13.29 -9.08
N PHE A 151 3.40 13.01 -9.57
CA PHE A 151 2.80 13.68 -10.74
C PHE A 151 2.80 15.20 -10.56
N PHE A 152 2.20 15.70 -9.47
CA PHE A 152 2.10 17.14 -9.21
C PHE A 152 3.44 17.81 -8.87
N THR A 153 4.44 17.07 -8.36
CA THR A 153 5.80 17.62 -8.23
C THR A 153 6.60 17.65 -9.53
N ALA A 154 6.36 16.71 -10.45
CA ALA A 154 7.08 16.63 -11.73
C ALA A 154 6.48 17.54 -12.81
N LEU A 155 5.16 17.76 -12.77
CA LEU A 155 4.42 18.57 -13.75
C LEU A 155 4.95 20.02 -13.90
N PRO A 156 5.30 20.73 -12.80
CA PRO A 156 5.92 22.05 -12.88
C PRO A 156 7.24 22.08 -13.64
N PHE A 157 7.93 20.95 -13.81
CA PHE A 157 9.21 20.86 -14.53
C PHE A 157 9.07 20.33 -15.96
N SER A 158 7.84 20.27 -16.48
CA SER A 158 7.62 19.82 -17.85
C SER A 158 8.13 20.85 -18.87
N PHE A 159 8.67 20.33 -19.97
CA PHE A 159 9.18 21.11 -21.10
C PHE A 159 8.35 20.77 -22.34
N GLY A 160 8.09 21.78 -23.17
CA GLY A 160 7.43 21.64 -24.47
C GLY A 160 8.38 22.04 -25.59
N SER A 161 8.25 21.38 -26.75
CA SER A 161 8.83 21.87 -27.99
C SER A 161 7.98 23.01 -28.52
N VAL A 162 8.61 24.14 -28.85
CA VAL A 162 7.95 25.30 -29.44
C VAL A 162 8.65 25.57 -30.77
N SER A 163 7.91 25.48 -31.88
CA SER A 163 8.37 25.89 -33.21
C SER A 163 7.73 27.22 -33.59
N TRP A 164 8.53 28.26 -33.75
CA TRP A 164 8.13 29.51 -34.43
C TRP A 164 9.03 29.71 -35.64
N ASP A 165 8.59 30.52 -36.61
CA ASP A 165 9.07 30.72 -38.00
C ASP A 165 10.59 30.82 -38.30
N ASN A 166 11.51 30.60 -37.37
CA ASN A 166 12.92 30.26 -37.63
C ASN A 166 13.69 29.65 -36.42
N TYR A 167 13.02 29.22 -35.35
CA TYR A 167 13.66 28.63 -34.18
C TYR A 167 12.83 27.47 -33.60
N ASP A 168 13.41 26.27 -33.65
CA ASP A 168 12.96 25.12 -32.88
C ASP A 168 13.72 25.09 -31.55
N GLY A 169 12.98 25.19 -30.45
CA GLY A 169 13.56 25.22 -29.10
C GLY A 169 12.75 24.45 -28.08
N VAL A 170 13.43 23.95 -27.05
CA VAL A 170 12.79 23.41 -25.86
C VAL A 170 12.52 24.57 -24.91
N ARG A 171 11.26 24.86 -24.63
CA ARG A 171 10.87 25.85 -23.61
C ARG A 171 10.22 25.17 -22.43
N TRP A 172 10.43 25.77 -21.27
CA TRP A 172 9.72 25.40 -20.07
C TRP A 172 8.22 25.66 -20.28
N LEU A 173 7.38 24.64 -20.05
CA LEU A 173 5.96 24.67 -20.42
C LEU A 173 5.21 25.82 -19.73
N TRP A 174 5.68 26.21 -18.55
CA TRP A 174 5.06 27.23 -17.69
C TRP A 174 5.75 28.59 -17.78
N SER A 175 6.63 28.82 -18.77
CA SER A 175 7.38 30.07 -18.89
C SER A 175 6.48 31.31 -18.96
N HIS A 176 5.28 31.18 -19.51
CA HIS A 176 4.29 32.26 -19.62
C HIS A 176 3.45 32.46 -18.36
N ASN A 177 3.39 31.45 -17.47
CA ASN A 177 2.63 31.54 -16.22
C ASN A 177 3.34 30.76 -15.09
N PRO A 178 4.45 31.32 -14.55
CA PRO A 178 5.25 30.65 -13.52
C PRO A 178 4.49 30.48 -12.21
N LEU A 179 3.50 31.34 -11.92
CA LEU A 179 2.64 31.24 -10.74
C LEU A 179 1.83 29.93 -10.75
N PHE A 180 1.38 29.49 -11.91
CA PHE A 180 0.67 28.23 -12.05
C PHE A 180 1.56 27.01 -11.76
N ALA A 181 2.83 27.05 -12.19
CA ALA A 181 3.82 26.01 -11.83
C ALA A 181 4.08 25.97 -10.32
N ILE A 182 4.18 27.13 -9.66
CA ILE A 182 4.32 27.21 -8.20
C ILE A 182 3.09 26.61 -7.51
N TYR A 183 1.88 26.93 -7.98
CA TYR A 183 0.63 26.39 -7.43
C TYR A 183 0.57 24.86 -7.51
N LEU A 184 0.94 24.28 -8.66
CA LEU A 184 1.06 22.83 -8.83
C LEU A 184 2.12 22.21 -7.90
N GLY A 185 3.26 22.89 -7.72
CA GLY A 185 4.29 22.48 -6.76
C GLY A 185 3.79 22.47 -5.31
N LEU A 186 2.99 23.46 -4.92
CA LEU A 186 2.35 23.51 -3.60
C LEU A 186 1.34 22.38 -3.39
N ILE A 187 0.55 22.03 -4.42
CA ILE A 187 -0.32 20.85 -4.39
C ILE A 187 0.51 19.57 -4.20
N GLY A 188 1.61 19.43 -4.93
CA GLY A 188 2.56 18.33 -4.77
C GLY A 188 3.10 18.23 -3.35
N LEU A 189 3.53 19.35 -2.76
CA LEU A 189 3.98 19.43 -1.35
C LEU A 189 2.88 19.02 -0.37
N GLY A 190 1.64 19.47 -0.57
CA GLY A 190 0.49 19.07 0.24
C GLY A 190 0.19 17.56 0.16
N LEU A 191 0.35 16.96 -1.01
CA LEU A 191 0.20 15.51 -1.18
C LEU A 191 1.35 14.74 -0.49
N TRP A 192 2.57 15.28 -0.51
CA TRP A 192 3.69 14.73 0.26
C TRP A 192 3.45 14.80 1.77
N THR A 193 2.93 15.90 2.31
CA THR A 193 2.63 16.00 3.75
C THR A 193 1.54 15.03 4.17
N VAL A 194 0.47 14.89 3.38
CA VAL A 194 -0.58 13.89 3.59
C VAL A 194 -0.02 12.46 3.54
N TYR A 195 0.85 12.17 2.57
CA TYR A 195 1.54 10.88 2.49
C TYR A 195 2.38 10.60 3.74
N TYR A 196 3.21 11.54 4.17
CA TYR A 196 4.03 11.40 5.38
C TYR A 196 3.17 11.22 6.64
N PHE A 197 2.05 11.93 6.74
CA PHE A 197 1.13 11.81 7.86
C PHE A 197 0.47 10.42 7.93
N ILE A 198 -0.04 9.92 6.80
CA ILE A 198 -0.62 8.57 6.69
C ILE A 198 0.43 7.50 6.96
N ASN A 199 1.66 7.71 6.48
CA ASN A 199 2.75 6.77 6.70
C ASN A 199 3.17 6.71 8.18
N ARG A 200 3.22 7.86 8.86
CA ARG A 200 3.55 7.96 10.29
C ARG A 200 2.49 7.34 11.20
N ARG A 201 1.20 7.48 10.87
CA ARG A 201 0.08 6.89 11.66
C ARG A 201 -0.01 5.37 11.57
N LEU A 202 0.55 4.78 10.51
CA LEU A 202 0.50 3.34 10.26
C LEU A 202 1.80 2.63 10.63
N SER A 203 2.79 3.34 11.16
CA SER A 203 4.04 2.80 11.70
C SER A 203 4.06 2.74 13.23
N ILE A 204 2.95 3.08 13.88
CA ILE A 204 2.65 2.91 15.30
C ILE A 204 1.63 1.78 15.38
#